data_AF-A0A538TWL3-F1
#
_entry.id   AF-A0A538TWL3-F1
#
_cell.length_a   1.000
_cell.length_b   1.000
_cell.length_c   1.000
_cell.angle_alpha   90.00
_cell.angle_beta   90.00
_cell.angle_gamma   90.00
#
_symmetry.space_group_name_H-M   'P 1'
#
loop_
_entity.id
_entity.type
_entity.pdbx_description
1 polymer ?
#
loop_
_entity_poly.entity_id
_entity_poly.type
_entity_poly.pdbx_seq_one_letter_code
_entity_poly.pdbx_strand_id
1 'polypeptide(L)'
;MTHRANARIAGFTFLFYIALGIPAMVLLGRATNGQGIAAQLASMAQHASDVRAAVVLILLTSLCALVLGVSLYAITRDQDPDLALLALTCRVGEGVVSGISIQRTLGLLSLATAAGADAPDTGAARALGTFLLSGQGPGAMFFAVGSLLFSWLLLRGRLIPVLLAWLGVLASILWVVGLPLQLAGVLPDSLTWLMWLPMAAFEIPFALWLIIKGVAVPTTRRGSEP
;
A
#
# COMPACT_ATOMS: atom_id res chain seq x y z
N MET A 1 -19.64 12.15 10.54
CA MET A 1 -19.47 10.71 10.84
C MET A 1 -19.00 10.58 12.29
N THR A 2 -19.51 9.61 13.06
CA THR A 2 -19.05 9.41 14.45
C THR A 2 -17.70 8.70 14.46
N HIS A 3 -16.86 8.97 15.45
CA HIS A 3 -15.55 8.31 15.64
C HIS A 3 -15.65 6.78 15.58
N ARG A 4 -16.72 6.21 16.14
CA ARG A 4 -16.99 4.77 16.11
C ARG A 4 -17.32 4.22 14.71
N ALA A 5 -18.05 4.98 13.90
CA ALA A 5 -18.32 4.61 12.52
C ALA A 5 -17.04 4.65 11.68
N ASN A 6 -16.25 5.73 11.81
CA ASN A 6 -14.97 5.87 11.11
C ASN A 6 -13.99 4.75 11.50
N ALA A 7 -13.90 4.40 12.79
CA ALA A 7 -13.07 3.30 13.25
C ALA A 7 -13.47 1.96 12.60
N ARG A 8 -14.76 1.63 12.57
CA ARG A 8 -15.23 0.40 11.93
C ARG A 8 -14.97 0.39 10.42
N ILE A 9 -15.19 1.52 9.75
CA ILE A 9 -14.88 1.68 8.32
C ILE A 9 -13.38 1.46 8.09
N ALA A 10 -12.52 2.13 8.85
CA ALA A 10 -11.07 2.00 8.76
C ALA A 10 -10.63 0.54 8.98
N GLY A 11 -11.12 -0.10 10.04
CA GLY A 11 -10.77 -1.48 10.36
C GLY A 11 -11.22 -2.48 9.29
N PHE A 12 -12.45 -2.38 8.79
CA PHE A 12 -12.89 -3.21 7.67
C PHE A 12 -12.04 -2.96 6.42
N THR A 13 -11.79 -1.69 6.11
CA THR A 13 -11.04 -1.31 4.90
C THR A 13 -9.59 -1.79 4.95
N PHE A 14 -8.94 -1.83 6.12
CA PHE A 14 -7.61 -2.44 6.27
C PHE A 14 -7.62 -3.94 5.95
N LEU A 15 -8.57 -4.70 6.53
CA LEU A 15 -8.66 -6.13 6.26
C LEU A 15 -8.97 -6.41 4.79
N PHE A 16 -9.88 -5.62 4.20
CA PHE A 16 -10.24 -5.73 2.80
C PHE A 16 -9.06 -5.34 1.89
N TYR A 17 -8.33 -4.27 2.20
CA TYR A 17 -7.10 -3.88 1.51
C TYR A 17 -6.08 -5.02 1.49
N ILE A 18 -5.81 -5.65 2.64
CA ILE A 18 -4.88 -6.79 2.73
C ILE A 18 -5.41 -8.01 1.96
N ALA A 19 -6.70 -8.32 2.09
CA ALA A 19 -7.34 -9.44 1.41
C ALA A 19 -7.36 -9.30 -0.11
N LEU A 20 -7.30 -8.08 -0.65
CA LEU A 20 -7.16 -7.80 -2.07
C LEU A 20 -5.68 -7.76 -2.51
N GLY A 21 -4.82 -7.16 -1.68
CA GLY A 21 -3.40 -6.96 -1.97
C GLY A 21 -2.61 -8.26 -2.03
N ILE A 22 -2.82 -9.18 -1.07
CA ILE A 22 -2.09 -10.45 -1.03
C ILE A 22 -2.35 -11.29 -2.31
N PRO A 23 -3.61 -11.55 -2.72
CA PRO A 23 -3.86 -12.26 -3.97
C PRO A 23 -3.30 -11.55 -5.20
N ALA A 24 -3.37 -10.21 -5.26
CA ALA A 24 -2.79 -9.44 -6.36
C ALA A 24 -1.27 -9.67 -6.47
N MET A 25 -0.55 -9.64 -5.35
CA MET A 25 0.89 -9.93 -5.32
C MET A 25 1.20 -11.36 -5.77
N VAL A 26 0.40 -12.35 -5.33
CA VAL A 26 0.57 -13.76 -5.72
C VAL A 26 0.31 -13.96 -7.21
N LEU A 27 -0.74 -13.35 -7.76
CA LEU A 27 -1.09 -13.42 -9.19
C LEU A 27 0.02 -12.81 -10.05
N LEU A 28 0.48 -11.61 -9.72
CA LEU A 28 1.59 -10.94 -10.42
C LEU A 28 2.89 -11.72 -10.28
N GLY A 29 3.23 -12.19 -9.08
CA GLY A 29 4.45 -12.97 -8.84
C GLY A 29 4.50 -14.25 -9.68
N ARG A 30 3.35 -14.94 -9.84
CA ARG A 30 3.24 -16.09 -10.75
C ARG A 30 3.42 -15.68 -12.21
N ALA A 31 2.74 -14.63 -12.65
CA ALA A 31 2.82 -14.12 -14.02
C ALA A 31 4.22 -13.61 -14.40
N THR A 32 5.04 -13.18 -13.43
CA THR A 32 6.39 -12.68 -13.67
C THR A 32 7.50 -13.66 -13.26
N ASN A 33 7.16 -14.95 -13.08
CA ASN A 33 8.09 -15.99 -12.63
C ASN A 33 9.00 -16.51 -13.76
N GLY A 34 9.89 -15.65 -14.26
CA GLY A 34 10.85 -15.98 -15.31
C GLY A 34 12.18 -15.26 -15.12
N GLN A 35 13.28 -15.94 -15.46
CA GLN A 35 14.61 -15.33 -15.43
C GLN A 35 14.84 -14.49 -16.69
N GLY A 36 14.91 -13.17 -16.51
CA GLY A 36 15.11 -12.20 -17.59
C GLY A 36 13.81 -11.79 -18.30
N ILE A 37 13.88 -10.65 -18.99
CA ILE A 37 12.73 -9.94 -19.56
C ILE A 37 11.91 -10.83 -20.51
N ALA A 38 12.57 -11.61 -21.39
CA ALA A 38 11.88 -12.46 -22.36
C ALA A 38 11.07 -13.57 -21.69
N ALA A 39 11.64 -14.23 -20.67
CA ALA A 39 10.94 -15.28 -19.92
C ALA A 39 9.78 -14.70 -19.09
N GLN A 40 9.94 -13.50 -18.54
CA GLN A 40 8.86 -12.80 -17.84
C GLN A 40 7.71 -12.44 -18.77
N LEU A 41 7.98 -11.87 -19.95
CA LEU A 41 6.95 -11.58 -20.95
C LEU A 41 6.23 -12.87 -21.41
N ALA A 42 6.97 -13.95 -21.67
CA ALA A 42 6.37 -15.23 -22.03
C ALA A 42 5.47 -15.78 -20.91
N SER A 43 5.90 -15.72 -19.65
CA SER A 43 5.09 -16.14 -18.50
C SER A 43 3.84 -15.28 -18.33
N MET A 44 3.95 -13.95 -18.53
CA MET A 44 2.81 -13.05 -18.49
C MET A 44 1.79 -13.34 -19.59
N ALA A 45 2.24 -13.71 -20.79
CA ALA A 45 1.37 -14.12 -21.88
C ALA A 45 0.57 -15.39 -21.54
N GLN A 46 1.22 -16.37 -20.90
CA GLN A 46 0.58 -17.60 -20.43
C GLN A 46 -0.41 -17.36 -19.28
N HIS A 47 -0.14 -16.35 -18.44
CA HIS A 47 -0.95 -16.02 -17.26
C HIS A 47 -1.77 -14.73 -17.45
N ALA A 48 -2.22 -14.44 -18.68
CA ALA A 48 -2.91 -13.20 -19.00
C ALA A 48 -4.18 -12.95 -18.13
N SER A 49 -4.92 -13.99 -17.79
CA SER A 49 -6.08 -13.91 -16.88
C SER A 49 -5.69 -13.47 -15.48
N ASP A 50 -4.57 -13.98 -14.98
CA ASP A 50 -4.07 -13.68 -13.63
C ASP A 50 -3.62 -12.22 -13.56
N VAL A 51 -2.96 -11.71 -14.61
CA VAL A 51 -2.58 -10.30 -14.72
C VAL A 51 -3.81 -9.40 -14.74
N ARG A 52 -4.84 -9.74 -15.51
CA ARG A 52 -6.10 -8.96 -15.57
C ARG A 52 -6.83 -8.95 -14.23
N ALA A 53 -6.90 -10.11 -13.55
CA ALA A 53 -7.48 -10.20 -12.22
C ALA A 53 -6.69 -9.35 -11.21
N ALA A 54 -5.36 -9.43 -11.24
CA ALA A 54 -4.49 -8.62 -10.38
C ALA A 54 -4.69 -7.12 -10.58
N VAL A 55 -4.88 -6.66 -11.83
CA VAL A 55 -5.18 -5.25 -12.14
C VAL A 55 -6.46 -4.77 -11.45
N VAL A 56 -7.53 -5.57 -11.49
CA VAL A 56 -8.79 -5.22 -10.81
C VAL A 56 -8.60 -5.16 -9.29
N LEU A 57 -7.87 -6.13 -8.73
CA LEU A 57 -7.57 -6.14 -7.30
C LEU A 57 -6.75 -4.91 -6.88
N ILE A 58 -5.74 -4.53 -7.66
CA ILE A 58 -4.92 -3.33 -7.41
C ILE A 58 -5.79 -2.08 -7.45
N LEU A 59 -6.69 -1.95 -8.43
CA LEU A 59 -7.62 -0.83 -8.50
C LEU A 59 -8.47 -0.72 -7.23
N LEU A 60 -9.00 -1.85 -6.75
CA LEU A 60 -9.77 -1.89 -5.51
C LEU A 60 -8.91 -1.54 -4.28
N THR A 61 -7.65 -1.99 -4.22
CA THR A 61 -6.72 -1.58 -3.14
C THR A 61 -6.42 -0.08 -3.16
N SER A 62 -6.29 0.53 -4.34
CA SER A 62 -6.11 1.98 -4.48
C SER A 62 -7.30 2.76 -3.92
N LEU A 63 -8.52 2.30 -4.17
CA LEU A 63 -9.73 2.90 -3.59
C LEU A 63 -9.77 2.71 -2.06
N CYS A 64 -9.35 1.53 -1.58
CA CYS A 64 -9.23 1.28 -0.15
C CYS A 64 -8.23 2.23 0.53
N ALA A 65 -7.10 2.56 -0.11
CA ALA A 65 -6.15 3.53 0.41
C ALA A 65 -6.78 4.92 0.62
N LEU A 66 -7.65 5.38 -0.29
CA LEU A 66 -8.38 6.64 -0.14
C LEU A 66 -9.35 6.60 1.05
N VAL A 67 -10.12 5.52 1.17
CA VAL A 67 -11.08 5.33 2.27
C VAL A 67 -10.33 5.26 3.61
N LEU A 68 -9.19 4.57 3.66
CA LEU A 68 -8.32 4.54 4.83
C LEU A 68 -7.80 5.92 5.18
N GLY A 69 -7.32 6.68 4.20
CA GLY A 69 -6.87 8.06 4.42
C GLY A 69 -7.95 8.90 5.08
N VAL A 70 -9.17 8.92 4.52
CA VAL A 70 -10.28 9.73 5.03
C VAL A 70 -10.74 9.28 6.42
N SER A 71 -10.89 7.97 6.62
CA SER A 71 -11.37 7.41 7.90
C SER A 71 -10.35 7.59 9.02
N LEU A 72 -9.06 7.39 8.75
CA LEU A 72 -7.98 7.63 9.71
C LEU A 72 -7.79 9.12 9.98
N TYR A 73 -7.86 9.98 8.97
CA TYR A 73 -7.87 11.44 9.18
C TYR A 73 -8.98 11.85 10.15
N ALA A 74 -10.20 11.36 9.94
CA ALA A 74 -11.32 11.68 10.80
C ALA A 74 -11.12 11.21 12.26
N ILE A 75 -10.32 10.16 12.47
CA ILE A 75 -9.95 9.63 13.79
C ILE A 75 -8.83 10.45 14.44
N THR A 76 -7.81 10.84 13.67
CA THR A 76 -6.57 11.42 14.23
C THR A 76 -6.52 12.95 14.18
N ARG A 77 -7.40 13.62 13.43
CA ARG A 77 -7.43 15.09 13.27
C ARG A 77 -7.58 15.86 14.57
N ASP A 78 -8.20 15.27 15.59
CA ASP A 78 -8.40 15.92 16.90
C ASP A 78 -7.08 15.98 17.70
N GLN A 79 -6.06 15.19 17.32
CA GLN A 79 -4.74 15.18 17.97
C GLN A 79 -3.78 16.19 17.35
N ASP A 80 -3.75 16.26 16.02
CA ASP A 80 -2.94 17.18 15.25
C ASP A 80 -3.48 17.23 13.80
N PRO A 81 -4.26 18.26 13.44
CA PRO A 81 -4.95 18.30 12.15
C PRO A 81 -3.99 18.43 10.97
N ASP A 82 -2.84 19.10 11.15
CA ASP A 82 -1.86 19.34 10.09
C ASP A 82 -1.11 18.04 9.76
N LEU A 83 -0.65 17.32 10.79
CA LEU A 83 -0.04 16.00 10.60
C LEU A 83 -1.04 14.97 10.07
N ALA A 84 -2.29 15.00 10.54
CA ALA A 84 -3.33 14.11 10.03
C ALA A 84 -3.64 14.39 8.55
N LEU A 85 -3.65 15.66 8.15
CA LEU A 85 -3.85 16.05 6.75
C LEU A 85 -2.67 15.61 5.87
N LEU A 86 -1.44 15.75 6.36
CA LEU A 86 -0.26 15.23 5.66
C LEU A 86 -0.31 13.69 5.50
N ALA A 87 -0.74 12.98 6.54
CA ALA A 87 -0.92 11.53 6.47
C ALA A 87 -2.00 11.12 5.45
N LEU A 88 -3.10 11.88 5.40
CA LEU A 88 -4.16 11.72 4.39
C LEU A 88 -3.63 11.97 2.98
N THR A 89 -2.89 13.05 2.73
CA THR A 89 -2.34 13.34 1.40
C THR A 89 -1.35 12.27 0.96
N CYS A 90 -0.57 11.71 1.89
CA CYS A 90 0.24 10.52 1.62
C CYS A 90 -0.63 9.32 1.19
N ARG A 91 -1.75 9.02 1.88
CA ARG A 91 -2.66 7.94 1.45
C ARG A 91 -3.33 8.19 0.10
N VAL A 92 -3.62 9.44 -0.24
CA VAL A 92 -4.07 9.82 -1.58
C VAL A 92 -2.98 9.59 -2.61
N GLY A 93 -1.75 10.01 -2.31
CA GLY A 93 -0.57 9.78 -3.17
C GLY A 93 -0.32 8.30 -3.44
N GLU A 94 -0.43 7.46 -2.42
CA GLU A 94 -0.38 6.00 -2.55
C GLU A 94 -1.43 5.49 -3.55
N GLY A 95 -2.71 5.82 -3.33
CA GLY A 95 -3.80 5.33 -4.17
C GLY A 95 -3.68 5.79 -5.62
N VAL A 96 -3.33 7.05 -5.85
CA VAL A 96 -3.16 7.63 -7.20
C VAL A 96 -1.97 7.02 -7.93
N VAL A 97 -0.80 6.94 -7.28
CA VAL A 97 0.40 6.37 -7.90
C VAL A 97 0.23 4.87 -8.18
N SER A 98 -0.40 4.14 -7.27
CA SER A 98 -0.74 2.73 -7.48
C SER A 98 -1.73 2.56 -8.63
N GLY A 99 -2.71 3.47 -8.76
CA GLY A 99 -3.62 3.52 -9.91
C GLY A 99 -2.89 3.76 -11.24
N ILE A 100 -1.92 4.67 -11.28
CA ILE A 100 -1.10 4.91 -12.49
C ILE A 100 -0.28 3.66 -12.86
N SER A 101 0.18 2.91 -11.86
CA SER A 101 0.97 1.68 -12.07
C SER A 101 0.19 0.59 -12.81
N ILE A 102 -1.15 0.64 -12.82
CA ILE A 102 -2.00 -0.26 -13.62
C ILE A 102 -1.69 -0.14 -15.11
N GLN A 103 -1.44 1.08 -15.62
CA GLN A 103 -1.14 1.26 -17.04
C GLN A 103 0.16 0.58 -17.45
N ARG A 104 1.13 0.55 -16.55
CA ARG A 104 2.40 -0.15 -16.77
C ARG A 104 2.19 -1.66 -16.84
N THR A 105 1.41 -2.24 -15.94
CA THR A 105 1.07 -3.67 -15.95
C THR A 105 0.26 -4.07 -17.19
N LEU A 106 -0.72 -3.25 -17.59
CA LEU A 106 -1.48 -3.47 -18.82
C LEU A 106 -0.62 -3.31 -20.08
N GLY A 107 0.32 -2.36 -20.08
CA GLY A 107 1.31 -2.20 -21.15
C GLY A 107 2.22 -3.43 -21.29
N LEU A 108 2.69 -3.97 -20.16
CA LEU A 108 3.44 -5.23 -20.15
C LEU A 108 2.61 -6.40 -20.68
N LEU A 109 1.33 -6.50 -20.28
CA LEU A 109 0.45 -7.55 -20.78
C LEU A 109 0.20 -7.41 -22.29
N SER A 110 -0.01 -6.19 -22.77
CA SER A 110 -0.16 -5.89 -24.19
C SER A 110 1.10 -6.29 -24.97
N LEU A 111 2.28 -5.98 -24.42
CA LEU A 111 3.55 -6.36 -25.01
C LEU A 111 3.76 -7.88 -25.02
N ALA A 112 3.40 -8.55 -23.92
CA ALA A 112 3.52 -9.99 -23.75
C ALA A 112 2.58 -10.78 -24.69
N THR A 113 1.41 -10.24 -24.99
CA THR A 113 0.38 -10.90 -25.81
C THR A 113 0.37 -10.45 -27.27
N ALA A 114 1.24 -9.50 -27.65
CA ALA A 114 1.37 -9.05 -29.03
C ALA A 114 1.83 -10.18 -29.96
N ALA A 115 1.11 -10.41 -31.05
CA ALA A 115 1.39 -11.45 -32.03
C ALA A 115 1.09 -10.96 -33.45
N GLY A 116 1.74 -11.56 -34.45
CA GLY A 116 1.51 -11.24 -35.86
C GLY A 116 2.25 -9.99 -36.34
N ALA A 117 1.72 -9.32 -37.37
CA ALA A 117 2.36 -8.19 -38.04
C ALA A 117 2.55 -6.94 -37.15
N ASP A 118 1.74 -6.82 -36.09
CA ASP A 118 1.80 -5.71 -35.13
C ASP A 118 2.70 -6.02 -33.91
N ALA A 119 3.35 -7.20 -33.88
CA ALA A 119 4.26 -7.55 -32.80
C ALA A 119 5.54 -6.72 -32.89
N PRO A 120 5.96 -6.03 -31.81
CA PRO A 120 7.22 -5.31 -31.80
C PRO A 120 8.39 -6.28 -32.03
N ASP A 121 9.42 -5.80 -32.71
CA ASP A 121 10.63 -6.58 -32.91
C ASP A 121 11.28 -6.92 -31.55
N THR A 122 12.11 -7.97 -31.54
CA THR A 122 12.73 -8.49 -30.31
C THR A 122 13.53 -7.41 -29.55
N GLY A 123 14.13 -6.46 -30.26
CA GLY A 123 14.89 -5.35 -29.67
C GLY A 123 13.96 -4.35 -28.97
N ALA A 124 12.92 -3.89 -29.67
CA ALA A 124 11.90 -3.00 -29.11
C ALA A 124 11.17 -3.63 -27.92
N ALA A 125 10.78 -4.91 -28.03
CA ALA A 125 10.12 -5.64 -26.95
C ALA A 125 11.02 -5.77 -25.71
N ARG A 126 12.32 -6.02 -25.89
CA ARG A 126 13.27 -6.06 -24.78
C ARG A 126 13.49 -4.69 -24.15
N ALA A 127 13.61 -3.63 -24.93
CA ALA A 127 13.80 -2.27 -24.43
C ALA A 127 12.57 -1.79 -23.63
N LEU A 128 11.37 -1.93 -24.20
CA LEU A 128 10.11 -1.59 -23.54
C LEU A 128 9.86 -2.48 -22.33
N GLY A 129 10.10 -3.79 -22.43
CA GLY A 129 9.98 -4.72 -21.32
C GLY A 129 10.92 -4.34 -20.17
N THR A 130 12.18 -4.02 -20.46
CA THR A 130 13.13 -3.54 -19.44
C THR A 130 12.65 -2.25 -18.77
N PHE A 131 12.23 -1.26 -19.56
CA PHE A 131 11.72 0.00 -19.04
C PHE A 131 10.49 -0.19 -18.15
N LEU A 132 9.51 -0.97 -18.65
CA LEU A 132 8.28 -1.29 -17.92
C LEU A 132 8.50 -2.31 -16.80
N LEU A 133 9.67 -2.94 -16.65
CA LEU A 133 10.01 -3.76 -15.48
C LEU A 133 10.93 -3.02 -14.51
N SER A 134 11.55 -1.92 -14.94
CA SER A 134 12.44 -1.12 -14.10
C SER A 134 11.68 -0.37 -12.99
N GLY A 135 12.10 -0.60 -11.74
CA GLY A 135 11.69 0.11 -10.54
C GLY A 135 10.32 -0.28 -9.98
N GLN A 136 10.13 -0.13 -8.67
CA GLN A 136 8.82 -0.04 -8.04
C GLN A 136 8.40 1.44 -8.02
N GLY A 137 7.13 1.74 -8.28
CA GLY A 137 6.63 3.12 -8.26
C GLY A 137 6.71 3.74 -6.85
N PRO A 138 6.70 5.08 -6.73
CA PRO A 138 6.84 5.76 -5.43
C PRO A 138 5.64 5.55 -4.48
N GLY A 139 4.60 4.82 -4.89
CA GLY A 139 3.39 4.57 -4.10
C GLY A 139 3.68 3.95 -2.75
N ALA A 140 4.64 3.01 -2.68
CA ALA A 140 5.04 2.36 -1.44
C ALA A 140 5.68 3.35 -0.44
N MET A 141 6.35 4.40 -0.92
CA MET A 141 6.92 5.44 -0.07
C MET A 141 5.81 6.31 0.55
N PHE A 142 4.81 6.68 -0.25
CA PHE A 142 3.64 7.40 0.25
C PHE A 142 2.86 6.58 1.29
N PHE A 143 2.68 5.28 1.04
CA PHE A 143 2.15 4.35 2.03
C PHE A 143 2.96 4.37 3.33
N ALA A 144 4.28 4.22 3.24
CA ALA A 144 5.16 4.13 4.40
C ALA A 144 5.14 5.40 5.26
N VAL A 145 5.24 6.58 4.63
CA VAL A 145 5.19 7.86 5.33
C VAL A 145 3.79 8.10 5.93
N GLY A 146 2.73 7.84 5.18
CA GLY A 146 1.36 7.97 5.68
C GLY A 146 1.09 7.07 6.89
N SER A 147 1.52 5.80 6.82
CA SER A 147 1.41 4.84 7.92
C SER A 147 2.23 5.26 9.15
N LEU A 148 3.42 5.83 8.96
CA LEU A 148 4.22 6.37 10.06
C LEU A 148 3.50 7.51 10.77
N LEU A 149 2.98 8.47 10.02
CA LEU A 149 2.29 9.63 10.56
C LEU A 149 1.01 9.23 11.30
N PHE A 150 0.17 8.35 10.72
CA PHE A 150 -1.01 7.84 11.41
C PHE A 150 -0.65 7.05 12.67
N SER A 151 0.34 6.16 12.60
CA SER A 151 0.80 5.38 13.77
C SER A 151 1.33 6.27 14.88
N TRP A 152 2.06 7.32 14.52
CA TRP A 152 2.56 8.33 15.47
C TRP A 152 1.41 9.09 16.14
N LEU A 153 0.41 9.53 15.39
CA LEU A 153 -0.77 10.22 15.96
C LEU A 153 -1.59 9.30 16.87
N LEU A 154 -1.75 8.04 16.50
CA LEU A 154 -2.41 7.02 17.31
C LEU A 154 -1.66 6.77 18.63
N LEU A 155 -0.32 6.74 18.58
CA LEU A 155 0.55 6.61 19.76
C LEU A 155 0.46 7.85 20.66
N ARG A 156 0.65 9.04 20.07
CA ARG A 156 0.61 10.34 20.78
C ARG A 156 -0.74 10.55 21.48
N GLY A 157 -1.83 10.20 20.81
CA GLY A 157 -3.17 10.30 21.37
C GLY A 157 -3.62 9.14 22.22
N ARG A 158 -2.81 8.08 22.36
CA ARG A 158 -3.17 6.84 23.06
C ARG A 158 -4.55 6.31 22.62
N LEU A 159 -4.83 6.44 21.32
CA LEU A 159 -6.13 6.10 20.71
C LEU A 159 -6.36 4.59 20.63
N ILE A 160 -5.28 3.81 20.67
CA ILE A 160 -5.20 2.35 20.67
C ILE A 160 -4.17 1.88 21.71
N PRO A 161 -4.05 0.56 22.00
CA PRO A 161 -3.05 0.04 22.93
C PRO A 161 -1.63 0.48 22.55
N VAL A 162 -0.87 0.97 23.54
CA VAL A 162 0.45 1.59 23.33
C VAL A 162 1.43 0.64 22.63
N LEU A 163 1.41 -0.66 22.98
CA LEU A 163 2.24 -1.67 22.34
C LEU A 163 1.95 -1.79 20.84
N LEU A 164 0.67 -1.76 20.46
CA LEU A 164 0.23 -1.85 19.07
C LEU A 164 0.60 -0.58 18.30
N ALA A 165 0.46 0.59 18.91
CA ALA A 165 0.87 1.85 18.30
C ALA A 165 2.39 1.92 18.07
N TRP A 166 3.20 1.45 19.03
CA TRP A 166 4.65 1.34 18.86
C TRP A 166 5.05 0.37 17.75
N LEU A 167 4.38 -0.78 17.66
CA LEU A 167 4.61 -1.73 16.58
C LEU A 167 4.37 -1.08 15.22
N GLY A 168 3.29 -0.30 15.06
CA GLY A 168 3.01 0.44 13.83
C GLY A 168 4.06 1.50 13.50
N VAL A 169 4.54 2.24 14.49
CA VAL A 169 5.64 3.22 14.31
C VAL A 169 6.92 2.52 13.85
N LEU A 170 7.36 1.47 14.54
CA LEU A 170 8.58 0.74 14.21
C LEU A 170 8.49 0.06 12.83
N ALA A 171 7.36 -0.57 12.53
CA ALA A 171 7.09 -1.14 11.22
C ALA A 171 7.16 -0.07 10.13
N SER A 172 6.56 1.10 10.34
CA SER A 172 6.56 2.17 9.36
C SER A 172 7.95 2.79 9.16
N ILE A 173 8.74 2.98 10.23
CA ILE A 173 10.14 3.44 10.12
C ILE A 173 10.96 2.47 9.27
N LEU A 174 10.80 1.17 9.49
CA LEU A 174 11.47 0.15 8.71
C LEU A 174 11.15 0.28 7.21
N TRP A 175 9.90 0.59 6.85
CA TRP A 175 9.50 0.85 5.46
C TRP A 175 10.06 2.16 4.90
N VAL A 176 9.98 3.26 5.67
CA VAL A 176 10.47 4.58 5.26
C VAL A 176 11.99 4.57 5.00
N VAL A 177 12.75 3.75 5.73
CA VAL A 177 14.21 3.61 5.54
C VAL A 177 14.55 2.52 4.52
N GLY A 178 13.86 1.38 4.57
CA GLY A 178 14.16 0.23 3.72
C GLY A 178 13.88 0.48 2.24
N LEU A 179 12.78 1.17 1.90
CA LEU A 179 12.42 1.43 0.50
C LEU A 179 13.44 2.30 -0.24
N PRO A 180 13.91 3.46 0.29
CA PRO A 180 14.99 4.21 -0.34
C PRO A 180 16.29 3.41 -0.50
N LEU A 181 16.64 2.57 0.49
CA LEU A 181 17.84 1.74 0.41
C LEU A 181 17.72 0.65 -0.67
N GLN A 182 16.53 0.08 -0.88
CA GLN A 182 16.26 -0.82 -2.01
C GLN A 182 16.36 -0.08 -3.35
N LEU A 183 15.76 1.12 -3.44
CA LEU A 183 15.84 1.95 -4.64
C LEU A 183 17.28 2.36 -4.98
N ALA A 184 18.12 2.58 -3.96
CA ALA A 184 19.54 2.86 -4.11
C ALA A 184 20.40 1.62 -4.44
N GLY A 185 19.80 0.42 -4.49
CA GLY A 185 20.49 -0.84 -4.75
C GLY A 185 21.34 -1.35 -3.58
N VAL A 186 21.18 -0.78 -2.37
CA VAL A 186 21.93 -1.17 -1.17
C VAL A 186 21.32 -2.41 -0.53
N LEU A 187 19.99 -2.54 -0.57
CA LEU A 187 19.28 -3.71 -0.05
C LEU A 187 18.72 -4.56 -1.20
N PRO A 188 18.80 -5.89 -1.11
CA PRO A 188 18.19 -6.76 -2.09
C PRO A 188 16.65 -6.76 -1.95
N ASP A 189 15.94 -6.94 -3.06
CA ASP A 189 14.47 -7.02 -3.08
C ASP A 189 13.92 -8.16 -2.21
N SER A 190 14.72 -9.21 -1.97
CA SER A 190 14.37 -10.33 -1.08
C SER A 190 14.13 -9.90 0.37
N LEU A 191 14.72 -8.78 0.80
CA LEU A 191 14.55 -8.24 2.15
C LEU A 191 13.18 -7.57 2.36
N THR A 192 12.40 -7.35 1.28
CA THR A 192 11.04 -6.79 1.38
C THR A 192 10.14 -7.63 2.28
N TRP A 193 10.33 -8.96 2.31
CA TRP A 193 9.59 -9.85 3.20
C TRP A 193 9.82 -9.54 4.69
N LEU A 194 11.05 -9.16 5.05
CA LEU A 194 11.39 -8.79 6.42
C LEU A 194 10.73 -7.47 6.84
N MET A 195 10.52 -6.55 5.89
CA MET A 195 9.78 -5.31 6.10
C MET A 195 8.28 -5.58 6.22
N TRP A 196 7.75 -6.51 5.42
CA TRP A 196 6.33 -6.84 5.37
C TRP A 196 5.81 -7.48 6.66
N LEU A 197 6.57 -8.39 7.28
CA LEU A 197 6.17 -9.09 8.51
C LEU A 197 5.73 -8.17 9.66
N PRO A 198 6.55 -7.20 10.13
CA PRO A 198 6.15 -6.30 11.21
C PRO A 198 4.98 -5.38 10.80
N MET A 199 4.86 -5.04 9.52
CA MET A 199 3.72 -4.23 9.03
C MET A 199 2.43 -5.04 9.09
N ALA A 200 2.41 -6.28 8.60
CA ALA A 200 1.24 -7.16 8.69
C ALA A 200 0.87 -7.46 10.16
N ALA A 201 1.88 -7.67 11.02
CA ALA A 201 1.71 -7.85 12.46
C ALA A 201 1.12 -6.61 13.16
N PHE A 202 1.25 -5.42 12.57
CA PHE A 202 0.57 -4.21 13.04
C PHE A 202 -0.83 -4.06 12.44
N GLU A 203 -0.94 -4.09 11.11
CA GLU A 203 -2.18 -3.73 10.41
C GLU A 203 -3.33 -4.70 10.72
N ILE A 204 -3.06 -6.01 10.82
CA ILE A 204 -4.11 -7.01 11.09
C ILE A 204 -4.69 -6.83 12.50
N PRO A 205 -3.88 -6.80 13.60
CA PRO A 205 -4.42 -6.54 14.93
C PRO A 205 -5.02 -5.15 15.07
N PHE A 206 -4.45 -4.13 14.42
CA PHE A 206 -4.99 -2.77 14.41
C PHE A 206 -6.38 -2.73 13.78
N ALA A 207 -6.56 -3.36 12.63
CA ALA A 207 -7.83 -3.43 11.95
C ALA A 207 -8.91 -4.14 12.79
N LEU A 208 -8.56 -5.29 13.39
CA LEU A 208 -9.45 -6.01 14.30
C LEU A 208 -9.80 -5.18 15.54
N TRP A 209 -8.83 -4.47 16.11
CA TRP A 209 -9.06 -3.58 17.25
C TRP A 209 -10.07 -2.48 16.91
N LEU A 210 -9.90 -1.82 15.75
CA LEU A 210 -10.80 -0.76 15.31
C LEU A 210 -12.24 -1.26 15.10
N ILE A 211 -12.42 -2.49 14.60
CA ILE A 211 -13.75 -3.09 14.42
C ILE A 211 -14.42 -3.40 15.77
N ILE A 212 -13.67 -4.03 16.68
CA ILE A 212 -14.21 -4.57 17.94
C ILE A 212 -14.35 -3.47 19.01
N LYS A 213 -13.29 -2.71 19.25
CA LYS A 213 -13.20 -1.72 20.34
C LYS A 213 -13.36 -0.29 19.85
N GLY A 214 -12.94 0.01 18.61
CA GLY A 214 -12.87 1.39 18.12
C GLY A 214 -11.69 2.14 18.73
N VAL A 215 -11.77 3.48 18.74
CA VAL A 215 -10.73 4.37 19.28
C VAL A 215 -11.15 5.01 20.59
N ALA A 216 -10.17 5.27 21.46
CA ALA A 216 -10.41 6.07 22.66
C ALA A 216 -10.81 7.50 22.25
N VAL A 217 -11.86 8.04 22.87
CA VAL A 217 -12.25 9.44 22.69
C VAL A 217 -11.39 10.27 23.64
N PRO A 218 -10.62 11.26 23.17
CA PRO A 218 -9.91 12.17 24.05
C PRO A 218 -10.92 12.88 24.96
N THR A 219 -10.80 12.72 26.27
CA THR A 219 -11.56 13.51 27.24
C THR A 219 -11.21 14.97 27.02
N THR A 220 -12.12 15.74 26.41
CA THR A 220 -12.02 17.19 26.34
C THR A 220 -11.95 17.68 27.77
N ARG A 221 -10.78 18.19 28.19
CA ARG A 221 -10.62 18.83 29.49
C ARG A 221 -11.40 20.15 29.41
N ARG A 222 -12.69 20.13 29.75
CA ARG A 222 -13.42 21.36 30.11
C ARG A 222 -12.79 21.87 31.40
N GLY A 223 -11.85 22.81 31.29
CA GLY A 223 -11.35 23.65 32.38
C GLY A 223 -11.20 25.04 31.78
N SER A 224 -12.22 25.88 31.94
CA SER A 224 -12.39 26.85 33.03
C SER A 224 -11.99 28.23 32.51
N GLU A 225 -12.96 28.93 31.94
CA GLU A 225 -12.94 30.39 31.85
C GLU A 225 -13.02 30.96 33.28
N PRO A 226 -12.10 31.85 33.67
CA PRO A 226 -12.42 33.01 34.48
C PRO A 226 -12.68 34.24 33.60
#